data_AF-A0A2T1G7N3-F1
#
_entry.id   AF-A0A2T1G7N3-F1
#
_cell.length_a   1.000
_cell.length_b   1.000
_cell.length_c   1.000
_cell.angle_alpha   90.00
_cell.angle_beta   90.00
_cell.angle_gamma   90.00
#
_symmetry.space_group_name_H-M   'P 1'
#
loop_
_entity.id
_entity.type
_entity.pdbx_description
1 polymer ?
#
loop_
_entity_poly.entity_id
_entity_poly.type
_entity_poly.pdbx_seq_one_letter_code
_entity_poly.pdbx_strand_id
1 'polypeptide(L)' 'MFTYSNVLNQVKSLTIADQLRLLEDLKKMIQLREEVAEDDEVISAEEIAESEAAWQDYQAKRDRGISSQELKLKLFGENN' A
#
# COMPACT_ATOMS: atom_id res chain seq x y z
N MET A 1 -1.38 19.14 5.51
CA MET A 1 -0.52 18.04 5.03
C MET A 1 0.93 18.50 5.16
N PHE A 2 1.76 17.83 5.95
CA PHE A 2 3.18 18.17 6.05
C PHE A 2 3.94 17.51 4.89
N THR A 3 4.75 18.26 4.15
CA THR A 3 5.62 17.71 3.10
C THR A 3 6.92 17.22 3.71
N TYR A 4 7.57 16.24 3.05
CA TYR A 4 8.88 15.72 3.47
C TYR A 4 9.89 16.85 3.73
N SER A 5 9.97 17.82 2.82
CA SER A 5 10.90 18.95 2.91
C SER A 5 10.63 19.83 4.14
N ASN A 6 9.37 20.04 4.50
CA ASN A 6 9.01 20.84 5.67
C ASN A 6 9.41 20.13 6.98
N VAL A 7 9.19 18.82 7.07
CA VAL A 7 9.60 18.03 8.24
C VAL A 7 11.13 17.97 8.35
N LEU A 8 11.84 17.76 7.23
CA LEU A 8 13.30 17.74 7.21
C LEU A 8 13.91 19.07 7.68
N ASN A 9 13.35 20.19 7.23
CA ASN A 9 13.83 21.52 7.64
C ASN A 9 13.57 21.77 9.12
N GLN A 10 12.44 21.32 9.66
CA GLN A 10 12.16 21.39 11.09
C GLN A 10 13.16 20.58 11.91
N VAL A 11 13.47 19.34 11.50
CA VAL A 11 14.45 18.50 12.21
C VAL A 11 15.85 19.12 12.17
N LYS A 12 16.26 19.68 11.03
CA LYS A 12 17.56 20.36 10.90
C LYS A 12 17.70 21.61 11.76
N SER A 13 16.58 22.26 12.10
CA SER A 13 16.58 23.44 12.98
C SER A 13 16.73 23.11 14.47
N LEU A 14 16.61 21.83 14.85
CA LEU A 14 16.77 21.37 16.22
C LEU A 14 18.23 21.33 16.65
N THR A 15 18.47 21.43 17.96
CA THR A 15 19.80 21.18 18.54
C THR A 15 20.21 19.72 18.36
N ILE A 16 21.51 19.43 18.41
CA ILE A 16 22.01 18.04 18.31
C ILE A 16 21.40 17.15 19.40
N ALA A 17 21.21 17.68 20.62
CA ALA A 17 20.60 16.94 21.72
C ALA A 17 19.14 16.57 21.41
N ASP A 18 18.38 17.50 20.84
CA ASP A 18 16.98 17.27 20.46
C ASP A 18 16.86 16.32 19.27
N GLN A 19 17.79 16.39 18.30
CA GLN A 19 17.85 15.44 17.19
C GLN A 19 18.12 14.00 17.68
N LEU A 20 19.03 13.84 18.64
CA LEU A 20 19.31 12.53 19.25
C LEU A 20 18.11 12.00 20.04
N ARG A 21 17.41 12.87 20.79
CA ARG A 21 16.19 12.48 21.51
C ARG A 21 15.09 12.05 20.55
N LEU A 22 14.88 12.83 19.49
CA LEU A 22 13.91 12.50 18.44
C LEU A 22 14.24 11.16 17.77
N LEU A 23 15.52 10.88 17.50
CA LEU A 23 15.94 9.61 16.94
C LEU A 23 15.60 8.43 17.87
N GLU A 24 15.86 8.56 19.16
CA GLU A 24 15.52 7.52 20.14
C GLU A 24 14.01 7.31 20.28
N ASP A 25 13.21 8.38 20.23
CA ASP A 25 11.76 8.28 20.24
C ASP A 25 11.23 7.61 18.97
N LEU A 26 11.77 7.94 17.80
CA LEU A 26 11.42 7.31 16.52
C LEU A 26 11.78 5.81 16.50
N LYS A 27 12.94 5.44 17.04
CA LYS A 27 13.34 4.02 17.16
C LYS A 27 12.34 3.23 17.99
N LYS A 28 11.88 3.78 19.13
CA LYS A 28 10.86 3.14 19.96
C LYS A 28 9.54 2.97 19.21
N MET A 29 9.13 3.97 18.41
CA MET A 29 7.91 3.87 17.61
C MET A 29 8.02 2.79 16.51
N ILE A 30 9.20 2.61 15.91
CA ILE A 30 9.43 1.55 14.93
C ILE A 30 9.40 0.17 15.60
N GLN A 31 9.99 0.03 16.79
CA GLN A 31 9.93 -1.22 17.57
C GLN A 31 8.51 -1.53 18.07
N LEU A 32 7.65 -0.52 18.20
CA LEU A 32 6.24 -0.67 18.55
C LEU A 32 5.34 -1.01 17.35
N ARG A 33 5.86 -1.01 16.12
CA ARG A 33 5.26 -1.83 15.06
C ARG A 33 5.55 -3.27 15.44
N GLU A 34 4.70 -3.78 16.31
CA GLU A 34 4.33 -5.19 16.35
C GLU A 34 4.36 -5.67 14.88
N GLU A 35 5.17 -6.70 14.59
CA GLU A 35 4.83 -7.56 13.48
C GLU A 35 3.35 -7.87 13.72
N VAL A 36 2.47 -7.27 12.91
CA VAL A 36 1.13 -7.78 12.77
C VAL A 36 1.42 -9.22 12.44
N ALA A 37 1.21 -10.12 13.42
CA ALA A 37 1.34 -11.53 13.21
C ALA A 37 0.67 -11.73 11.87
N GLU A 38 1.45 -12.15 10.87
CA GLU A 38 0.89 -12.48 9.57
C GLU A 38 -0.19 -13.48 9.95
N ASP A 39 -1.43 -12.99 10.01
CA ASP A 39 -2.59 -13.84 9.90
C ASP A 39 -2.34 -14.34 8.50
N ASP A 40 -1.62 -15.46 8.40
CA ASP A 40 -1.18 -16.05 7.16
C ASP A 40 -2.47 -16.16 6.37
N GLU A 41 -2.71 -15.19 5.48
CA GLU A 41 -3.93 -15.11 4.73
C GLU A 41 -3.80 -16.29 3.78
N VAL A 42 -4.32 -17.44 4.23
CA VAL A 42 -4.16 -18.71 3.53
C VAL A 42 -5.01 -18.60 2.29
N ILE A 43 -4.39 -18.15 1.20
CA ILE A 43 -5.01 -18.13 -0.11
C ILE A 43 -5.31 -19.59 -0.46
N SER A 44 -6.58 -19.87 -0.71
CA SER A 44 -7.06 -21.22 -1.02
C SER A 44 -6.43 -21.72 -2.32
N ALA A 45 -6.26 -23.03 -2.46
CA ALA A 45 -5.81 -23.62 -3.73
C ALA A 45 -6.74 -23.25 -4.91
N GLU A 46 -8.04 -23.07 -4.64
CA GLU A 46 -9.02 -22.59 -5.62
C GLU A 46 -8.72 -21.16 -6.06
N GLU A 47 -8.51 -20.24 -5.11
CA GLU A 47 -8.21 -18.83 -5.40
C GLU A 47 -6.89 -18.67 -6.19
N ILE A 48 -5.91 -19.53 -5.91
CA ILE A 48 -4.66 -19.60 -6.69
C ILE A 48 -4.94 -20.10 -8.12
N ALA A 49 -5.76 -21.14 -8.26
CA ALA A 49 -6.10 -21.70 -9.57
C ALA A 49 -6.90 -20.73 -10.44
N GLU A 50 -7.86 -20.01 -9.86
CA GLU A 50 -8.63 -18.96 -10.52
C GLU A 50 -7.71 -17.80 -10.99
N SER A 51 -6.77 -17.39 -10.13
CA SER A 51 -5.79 -16.35 -10.43
C SER A 51 -4.86 -16.76 -11.58
N GLU A 52 -4.36 -18.01 -11.56
CA GLU A 52 -3.51 -18.53 -12.63
C GLU A 52 -4.28 -18.61 -13.95
N ALA A 53 -5.54 -19.07 -13.94
CA ALA A 53 -6.38 -19.12 -15.13
C ALA A 53 -6.60 -17.72 -15.74
N ALA A 54 -6.93 -16.73 -14.91
CA ALA A 54 -7.10 -15.35 -15.34
C ALA A 54 -5.80 -14.78 -15.94
N TRP A 55 -4.66 -15.09 -15.33
CA TRP A 55 -3.34 -14.68 -15.82
C TRP A 55 -2.99 -15.28 -17.19
N GLN A 56 -3.27 -16.57 -17.38
CA GLN A 56 -3.07 -17.26 -18.66
C GLN A 56 -3.98 -16.67 -19.75
N ASP A 57 -5.23 -16.35 -19.43
CA ASP A 57 -6.15 -15.74 -20.40
C ASP A 57 -5.75 -14.30 -20.77
N TYR A 58 -5.20 -13.53 -19.83
CA TYR A 58 -4.60 -12.22 -20.11
C TYR A 58 -3.40 -12.34 -21.05
N GLN A 59 -2.45 -13.25 -20.76
CA GLN A 59 -1.29 -13.48 -21.61
C GLN A 59 -1.68 -13.96 -23.01
N ALA A 60 -2.71 -14.81 -23.11
CA ALA A 60 -3.26 -15.30 -24.36
C ALA A 60 -4.08 -14.24 -25.13
N LYS A 61 -4.22 -13.01 -24.59
CA LYS A 61 -5.08 -11.92 -25.11
C LYS A 61 -6.54 -12.36 -25.31
N ARG A 62 -6.97 -13.36 -24.56
CA ARG A 62 -8.37 -13.82 -24.51
C ARG A 62 -9.17 -12.92 -23.58
N ASP A 63 -8.53 -12.46 -22.52
CA ASP A 63 -9.05 -11.39 -21.70
C ASP A 63 -8.91 -10.06 -22.48
N ARG A 64 -10.05 -9.50 -22.88
CA ARG A 64 -10.13 -8.18 -23.54
C ARG A 64 -10.18 -7.04 -22.52
N GLY A 65 -10.15 -7.37 -21.24
CA GLY A 65 -10.41 -6.46 -20.14
C GLY A 65 -11.84 -5.93 -20.19
N ILE A 66 -12.10 -4.94 -19.34
CA ILE A 66 -13.31 -4.12 -19.42
C ILE A 66 -12.93 -2.76 -19.99
N SER A 67 -13.84 -2.14 -20.73
CA SER A 67 -13.65 -0.79 -21.22
C SER A 67 -13.55 0.21 -20.06
N SER A 68 -12.91 1.35 -20.31
CA SER A 68 -12.84 2.44 -19.31
C SER A 68 -14.23 2.92 -18.87
N GLN A 69 -15.23 2.82 -19.76
CA GLN A 69 -16.62 3.18 -19.45
C GLN A 69 -17.26 2.15 -18.50
N GLU A 70 -17.09 0.86 -18.76
CA GLU A 70 -17.56 -0.22 -17.88
C GLU A 70 -16.88 -0.17 -16.50
N LEU A 71 -15.58 0.13 -16.46
CA LEU A 71 -14.85 0.30 -15.21
C LEU A 71 -15.40 1.50 -14.41
N LYS A 72 -15.66 2.63 -15.07
CA LYS A 72 -16.26 3.80 -14.42
C LYS A 72 -17.66 3.49 -13.88
N LEU A 73 -18.47 2.77 -14.64
CA LEU A 73 -19.80 2.33 -14.20
C LEU A 73 -19.73 1.40 -12.98
N LYS A 74 -18.79 0.44 -12.95
CA LYS A 74 -18.61 -0.43 -11.77
C LYS A 74 -18.17 0.32 -10.52
N LEU A 75 -17.29 1.32 -10.67
CA LEU A 75 -16.71 2.04 -9.53
C LEU A 75 -17.61 3.17 -9.00
N PHE A 76 -18.35 3.83 -9.89
CA PHE A 76 -19.09 5.06 -9.58
C PHE A 76 -20.60 4.95 -9.84
N GLY A 77 -21.09 3.84 -10.41
CA GLY A 77 -22.49 3.66 -10.81
C GLY A 77 -22.88 4.46 -12.06
N GLU A 78 -24.12 4.29 -12.52
CA GLU A 78 -24.76 5.22 -13.47
C GLU A 78 -25.23 6.45 -12.69
N ASN A 79 -24.33 7.36 -12.33
CA ASN A 79 -24.69 8.74 -11.94
C ASN A 79 -23.48 9.66 -11.99
N ASN A 80 -23.36 10.37 -13.10
CA ASN A 80 -22.98 11.78 -13.15
C ASN A 80 -23.48 12.40 -14.46
#